data_AF-A0A6B3FV91-F1
#
_entry.id   AF-A0A6B3FV91-F1
#
_cell.length_a   1.000
_cell.length_b   1.000
_cell.length_c   1.000
_cell.angle_alpha   90.00
_cell.angle_beta   90.00
_cell.angle_gamma   90.00
#
_symmetry.space_group_name_H-M   'P 1'
#
loop_
_entity.id
_entity.type
_entity.pdbx_description
1 polymer ?
#
loop_
_entity_poly.entity_id
_entity_poly.type
_entity_poly.pdbx_seq_one_letter_code
_entity_poly.pdbx_strand_id
1 'polypeptide(L)'
;GYCDFNTYTATELRGSGGALASRDNYAVHLIEEVRQARKVLGDDPRPVRTVFVGGGTPTLLPAADLVRMLGAIRDEFGLADDAEITTEANPESVDPAYLEALREGGFNRVSFGMQSAKQHVLKILDRTHTP
;
A
#
# COMPACT_ATOMS: atom_id res chain seq x y z
N GLY A 1 1.34 -22.25 2.08
CA GLY A 1 1.44 -21.70 3.44
C GLY A 1 1.71 -20.22 3.36
N TYR A 2 0.65 -19.42 3.29
CA TYR A 2 0.74 -17.96 3.48
C TYR A 2 1.36 -17.68 4.86
N CYS A 3 2.18 -16.65 5.00
CA CYS A 3 2.70 -16.25 6.32
C CYS A 3 1.50 -16.07 7.26
N ASP A 4 1.49 -16.83 8.35
CA ASP A 4 0.36 -16.94 9.30
C ASP A 4 0.30 -15.71 10.22
N PHE A 5 0.15 -14.53 9.63
CA PHE A 5 -0.29 -13.33 10.33
C PHE A 5 -1.82 -13.27 10.25
N ASN A 6 -2.46 -12.72 11.30
CA ASN A 6 -3.90 -12.51 11.37
C ASN A 6 -4.44 -11.92 10.06
N THR A 7 -5.10 -12.78 9.27
CA THR A 7 -5.65 -12.42 7.97
C THR A 7 -7.15 -12.27 8.13
N TYR A 8 -7.62 -11.04 8.23
CA TYR A 8 -9.05 -10.75 8.14
C TYR A 8 -9.42 -10.61 6.66
N THR A 9 -10.44 -11.34 6.21
CA THR A 9 -11.00 -11.03 4.89
C THR A 9 -11.79 -9.72 5.04
N ALA A 10 -11.48 -8.71 4.23
CA ALA A 10 -12.11 -7.37 4.31
C ALA A 10 -13.67 -7.42 4.26
N THR A 11 -14.23 -8.53 3.80
CA THR A 11 -15.66 -8.86 3.79
C THR A 11 -16.28 -9.14 5.16
N GLU A 12 -15.48 -9.44 6.18
CA GLU A 12 -15.94 -9.86 7.52
C GLU A 12 -16.13 -8.69 8.51
N LEU A 13 -15.56 -7.51 8.22
CA LEU A 13 -15.72 -6.32 9.03
C LEU A 13 -17.03 -5.59 8.69
N ARG A 14 -18.18 -6.21 8.99
CA ARG A 14 -19.51 -5.60 8.79
C ARG A 14 -20.00 -4.93 10.07
N GLY A 15 -20.34 -3.65 9.97
CA GLY A 15 -21.11 -2.90 10.97
C GLY A 15 -22.57 -2.77 10.57
N SER A 16 -23.35 -2.09 11.41
CA SER A 16 -24.81 -1.91 11.29
C SER A 16 -25.30 -1.15 10.03
N GLY A 17 -24.40 -0.80 9.09
CA GLY A 17 -24.72 -0.13 7.83
C GLY A 17 -23.91 -0.59 6.61
N GLY A 18 -23.18 -1.71 6.68
CA GLY A 18 -22.28 -2.18 5.62
C GLY A 18 -20.89 -2.58 6.13
N ALA A 19 -19.93 -2.83 5.24
CA ALA A 19 -18.54 -3.06 5.67
C ALA A 19 -17.98 -1.77 6.31
N LEU A 20 -17.58 -1.83 7.58
CA LEU A 20 -16.96 -0.71 8.31
C LEU A 20 -15.59 -0.36 7.74
N ALA A 21 -14.87 -1.36 7.22
CA ALA A 21 -13.63 -1.20 6.49
C ALA A 21 -13.59 -2.25 5.38
N SER A 22 -13.42 -1.80 4.14
CA SER A 22 -13.23 -2.64 2.96
C SER A 22 -12.06 -2.12 2.14
N ARG A 23 -11.59 -2.91 1.15
CA ARG A 23 -10.59 -2.42 0.20
C ARG A 23 -11.08 -1.19 -0.56
N ASP A 24 -12.37 -1.15 -0.88
CA ASP A 24 -12.98 -0.10 -1.68
C ASP A 24 -13.05 1.26 -0.96
N ASN A 25 -13.15 1.26 0.38
CA ASN A 25 -13.23 2.50 1.17
C ASN A 25 -11.94 2.84 1.93
N TYR A 26 -10.95 1.95 1.94
CA TYR A 26 -9.71 2.12 2.69
C TYR A 26 -8.98 3.42 2.33
N ALA A 27 -8.81 3.69 1.03
CA ALA A 27 -8.13 4.88 0.55
C ALA A 27 -8.85 6.17 0.97
N VAL A 28 -10.19 6.15 1.00
CA VAL A 28 -10.98 7.31 1.44
C VAL A 28 -10.72 7.59 2.91
N HIS A 29 -10.79 6.57 3.77
CA HIS A 29 -10.57 6.74 5.20
C HIS A 29 -9.13 7.13 5.54
N LEU A 30 -8.14 6.58 4.83
CA LEU A 30 -6.74 6.98 5.04
C LEU A 30 -6.52 8.46 4.67
N ILE A 31 -7.10 8.93 3.57
CA ILE A 31 -7.01 10.34 3.17
C ILE A 31 -7.66 11.26 4.21
N GLU A 32 -8.79 10.85 4.79
CA GLU A 32 -9.41 11.58 5.91
C GLU A 32 -8.49 11.62 7.13
N GLU A 33 -7.85 10.50 7.47
CA GLU A 33 -6.90 10.42 8.58
C GLU A 33 -5.68 11.34 8.38
N VAL A 34 -5.10 11.37 7.17
CA VAL A 34 -3.98 12.27 6.82
C VAL A 34 -4.39 13.74 7.06
N ARG A 35 -5.59 14.13 6.64
CA ARG A 35 -6.12 15.49 6.87
C ARG A 35 -6.34 15.81 8.34
N GLN A 36 -6.79 14.83 9.13
CA GLN A 36 -6.93 15.03 10.58
C GLN A 36 -5.57 15.16 11.26
N ALA A 37 -4.59 14.33 10.87
CA ALA A 37 -3.22 14.42 11.36
C ALA A 37 -2.63 15.82 11.09
N ARG A 38 -2.88 16.39 9.90
CA ARG A 38 -2.42 17.74 9.56
C ARG A 38 -2.98 18.80 10.52
N LYS A 39 -4.26 18.71 10.89
CA LYS A 39 -4.89 19.64 11.85
C LYS A 39 -4.32 19.51 13.25
N VAL A 40 -3.95 18.29 13.67
CA VAL A 40 -3.42 18.02 15.01
C VAL A 40 -1.96 18.45 15.14
N LEU A 41 -1.15 18.27 14.09
CA LEU A 41 0.30 18.53 14.13
C LEU A 41 0.67 20.02 14.02
N GLY A 42 -0.27 20.92 13.69
CA GLY A 42 -0.04 22.37 13.69
C GLY A 42 0.92 22.86 12.60
N ASP A 43 1.48 24.07 12.74
CA ASP A 43 2.21 24.78 11.68
C ASP A 43 3.72 24.44 11.55
N ASP A 44 4.12 23.18 11.78
CA ASP A 44 5.48 22.69 11.44
C ASP A 44 5.47 21.86 10.14
N PRO A 45 5.48 22.48 8.94
CA PRO A 45 5.38 21.78 7.67
C PRO A 45 6.76 21.29 7.21
N ARG A 46 7.39 20.39 7.96
CA ARG A 46 8.58 19.71 7.43
C ARG A 46 8.16 18.75 6.32
N PRO A 47 8.73 18.88 5.10
CA PRO A 47 8.40 17.97 4.01
C PRO A 47 8.69 16.52 4.39
N VAL A 48 7.82 15.61 3.98
CA VAL A 48 7.99 14.18 4.22
C VAL A 48 9.16 13.68 3.39
N ARG A 49 10.11 13.01 4.05
CA ARG A 49 11.30 12.41 3.39
C ARG A 49 11.11 10.93 3.05
N THR A 50 10.15 10.26 3.67
CA THR A 50 9.90 8.85 3.44
C THR A 50 8.43 8.52 3.60
N VAL A 51 7.87 7.81 2.62
CA VAL A 51 6.55 7.18 2.71
C VAL A 51 6.75 5.69 2.46
N PHE A 52 6.28 4.85 3.38
CA PHE A 52 6.32 3.41 3.26
C PHE A 52 4.91 2.84 3.41
N VAL A 53 4.37 2.28 2.33
CA VAL A 53 3.10 1.56 2.34
C VAL A 53 3.39 0.06 2.45
N GLY A 54 3.22 -0.50 3.64
CA GLY A 54 3.42 -1.93 3.90
C GLY A 54 2.24 -2.58 4.62
N GLY A 55 2.40 -3.84 5.01
CA GLY A 55 1.43 -4.57 5.81
C GLY A 55 1.15 -5.97 5.26
N GLY A 56 -0.10 -6.25 4.91
CA GLY A 56 -0.48 -7.51 4.26
C GLY A 56 0.01 -7.58 2.81
N THR A 57 -0.75 -6.98 1.90
CA THR A 57 -0.35 -6.84 0.50
C THR A 57 -0.97 -5.54 -0.04
N PRO A 58 -0.28 -4.39 0.08
CA PRO A 58 -0.77 -3.10 -0.42
C PRO A 58 -1.24 -3.13 -1.86
N THR A 59 -0.57 -3.93 -2.69
CA THR A 59 -0.89 -4.14 -4.11
C THR A 59 -2.17 -4.93 -4.37
N LEU A 60 -2.91 -5.33 -3.33
CA LEU A 60 -4.31 -5.75 -3.48
C LEU A 60 -5.28 -4.57 -3.67
N LEU A 61 -4.84 -3.34 -3.35
CA LEU A 61 -5.56 -2.12 -3.73
C LEU A 61 -5.27 -1.77 -5.19
N PRO A 62 -6.20 -1.11 -5.89
CA PRO A 62 -5.90 -0.49 -7.19
C PRO A 62 -4.69 0.46 -7.07
N ALA A 63 -3.81 0.48 -8.07
CA ALA A 63 -2.67 1.41 -8.07
C ALA A 63 -3.13 2.88 -7.92
N ALA A 64 -4.25 3.23 -8.55
CA ALA A 64 -4.87 4.55 -8.43
C ALA A 64 -5.18 4.95 -6.98
N ASP A 65 -5.55 4.00 -6.12
CA ASP A 65 -5.81 4.28 -4.71
C ASP A 65 -4.52 4.52 -3.93
N LEU A 66 -3.46 3.73 -4.18
CA LEU A 66 -2.13 4.00 -3.63
C LEU A 66 -1.63 5.40 -4.02
N VAL A 67 -1.82 5.78 -5.28
CA VAL A 67 -1.45 7.10 -5.80
C VAL A 67 -2.28 8.22 -5.17
N ARG A 68 -3.59 8.02 -4.98
CA ARG A 68 -4.47 9.00 -4.29
C ARG A 68 -4.05 9.21 -2.84
N MET A 69 -3.69 8.14 -2.14
CA MET A 69 -3.21 8.22 -0.75
C MET A 69 -1.90 9.00 -0.66
N LEU A 70 -0.94 8.71 -1.54
CA LEU A 70 0.31 9.49 -1.64
C LEU A 70 0.04 10.96 -2.00
N GLY A 71 -0.93 11.22 -2.88
CA GLY A 71 -1.36 12.57 -3.25
C GLY A 71 -1.81 13.37 -2.03
N ALA A 72 -2.61 12.78 -1.15
CA ALA A 72 -3.03 13.46 0.08
C ALA A 72 -1.86 13.77 1.02
N ILE A 73 -0.87 12.88 1.15
CA ILE A 73 0.34 13.15 1.93
C ILE A 73 1.11 14.34 1.33
N ARG A 74 1.28 14.34 0.01
CA ARG A 74 1.95 15.43 -0.72
C ARG A 74 1.23 16.77 -0.55
N ASP A 75 -0.09 16.78 -0.63
CA ASP A 75 -0.88 18.02 -0.56
C ASP A 75 -0.92 18.59 0.87
N GLU A 76 -1.00 17.73 1.89
CA GLU A 76 -1.12 18.17 3.28
C GLU A 76 0.25 18.46 3.93
N PHE A 77 1.29 17.70 3.59
CA PHE A 77 2.61 17.77 4.26
C PHE A 77 3.76 18.18 3.35
N GLY A 78 3.60 18.12 2.02
CA GLY A 78 4.70 18.23 1.07
C GLY A 78 5.62 17.01 1.07
N LEU A 79 6.38 16.84 -0.01
CA LEU A 79 7.43 15.84 -0.12
C LEU A 79 8.78 16.54 -0.33
N ALA A 80 9.84 16.02 0.25
CA ALA A 80 11.19 16.43 -0.10
C ALA A 80 11.52 16.00 -1.55
N ASP A 81 12.39 16.75 -2.23
CA ASP A 81 12.79 16.46 -3.62
C ASP A 81 13.41 15.06 -3.78
N ASP A 82 14.06 14.56 -2.72
CA ASP A 82 14.72 13.26 -2.64
C ASP A 82 13.91 12.22 -1.85
N ALA A 83 12.61 12.43 -1.63
CA ALA A 83 11.80 11.56 -0.80
C ALA A 83 11.76 10.12 -1.33
N GLU A 84 11.98 9.14 -0.45
CA GLU A 84 11.80 7.72 -0.78
C GLU A 84 10.32 7.34 -0.60
N ILE A 85 9.69 6.87 -1.67
CA ILE A 85 8.29 6.46 -1.69
C ILE A 85 8.22 4.98 -2.07
N THR A 86 8.02 4.15 -1.06
CA THR A 86 8.03 2.68 -1.16
C THR A 86 6.63 2.09 -1.01
N THR A 87 6.33 1.06 -1.80
CA THR A 87 5.24 0.11 -1.51
C THR A 87 5.74 -1.33 -1.46
N GLU A 88 5.17 -2.15 -0.58
CA GLU A 88 5.34 -3.60 -0.64
C GLU A 88 4.46 -4.19 -1.74
N ALA A 89 5.02 -5.14 -2.49
CA ALA A 89 4.34 -5.83 -3.58
C ALA A 89 4.55 -7.34 -3.51
N ASN A 90 3.49 -8.09 -3.79
CA ASN A 90 3.59 -9.50 -4.13
C ASN A 90 3.75 -9.62 -5.67
N PRO A 91 4.74 -10.37 -6.21
CA PRO A 91 4.88 -10.58 -7.65
C PRO A 91 3.59 -11.01 -8.36
N GLU A 92 2.71 -11.73 -7.65
CA GLU A 92 1.44 -12.24 -8.19
C GLU A 92 0.33 -11.18 -8.28
N SER A 93 0.54 -10.01 -7.68
CA SER A 93 -0.48 -8.95 -7.55
C SER A 93 -0.21 -7.71 -8.40
N VAL A 94 0.87 -7.70 -9.18
CA VAL A 94 1.26 -6.57 -10.02
C VAL A 94 1.60 -7.04 -11.42
N ASP A 95 1.36 -6.16 -12.39
CA ASP A 95 1.76 -6.31 -13.78
C ASP A 95 2.52 -5.05 -14.25
N PRO A 96 3.06 -5.00 -15.47
CA PRO A 96 3.77 -3.82 -15.95
C PRO A 96 2.94 -2.52 -15.90
N ALA A 97 1.63 -2.58 -16.20
CA ALA A 97 0.76 -1.41 -16.19
C ALA A 97 0.52 -0.89 -14.78
N TYR A 98 0.39 -1.78 -13.79
CA TYR A 98 0.29 -1.43 -12.38
C TYR A 98 1.56 -0.70 -11.90
N LEU A 99 2.74 -1.23 -12.25
CA LEU A 99 4.02 -0.63 -11.88
C LEU A 99 4.24 0.72 -12.57
N GLU A 100 3.81 0.86 -13.82
CA GLU A 100 3.83 2.14 -14.54
C GLU A 100 2.94 3.17 -13.85
N ALA A 101 1.70 2.82 -13.50
CA ALA A 101 0.79 3.70 -12.76
C ALA A 101 1.37 4.13 -11.39
N LEU A 102 2.03 3.22 -10.67
CA LEU A 102 2.73 3.57 -9.43
C LEU A 102 3.86 4.58 -9.67
N ARG A 103 4.69 4.32 -10.68
CA ARG A 103 5.83 5.17 -11.03
C ARG A 103 5.38 6.57 -11.43
N GLU A 104 4.37 6.67 -12.29
CA GLU A 104 3.77 7.95 -12.69
C GLU A 104 3.14 8.69 -11.50
N GLY A 105 2.57 7.94 -10.55
CA GLY A 105 2.01 8.48 -9.33
C GLY A 105 3.04 8.99 -8.31
N GLY A 106 4.32 8.65 -8.48
CA GLY A 106 5.43 9.12 -7.64
C GLY A 106 6.06 8.06 -6.73
N PHE A 107 5.66 6.79 -6.81
CA PHE A 107 6.39 5.71 -6.16
C PHE A 107 7.73 5.48 -6.87
N ASN A 108 8.81 5.40 -6.11
CA ASN A 108 10.16 5.26 -6.66
C ASN A 108 10.93 4.04 -6.12
N ARG A 109 10.29 3.26 -5.24
CA ARG A 109 10.85 2.01 -4.72
C ARG A 109 9.74 0.97 -4.51
N VAL A 110 10.04 -0.30 -4.81
CA VAL A 110 9.14 -1.43 -4.57
C VAL A 110 9.89 -2.49 -3.78
N SER A 111 9.26 -3.01 -2.73
CA SER A 111 9.75 -4.14 -1.95
C SER A 111 9.01 -5.41 -2.37
N PHE A 112 9.66 -6.31 -3.10
CA PHE A 112 9.05 -7.55 -3.59
C PHE A 112 9.19 -8.69 -2.58
N GLY A 113 8.05 -9.25 -2.16
CA GLY A 113 7.99 -10.43 -1.30
C GLY A 113 8.25 -11.74 -2.05
N MET A 114 9.43 -11.95 -2.64
CA MET A 114 9.75 -13.13 -3.46
C MET A 114 9.77 -14.46 -2.68
N GLN A 115 10.14 -14.46 -1.39
CA GLN A 115 10.31 -15.65 -0.53
C GLN A 115 11.40 -16.66 -0.96
N SER A 116 11.41 -17.13 -2.22
CA SER A 116 12.39 -18.10 -2.75
C SER A 116 12.46 -18.04 -4.27
N ALA A 117 13.62 -18.44 -4.82
CA ALA A 117 13.82 -18.69 -6.25
C ALA A 117 13.73 -20.18 -6.62
N LYS A 118 13.49 -21.07 -5.65
CA LYS A 118 13.40 -22.52 -5.88
C LYS A 118 11.94 -22.94 -6.00
N GLN A 119 11.53 -23.41 -7.19
CA GLN A 119 10.14 -23.80 -7.45
C GLN A 119 9.56 -24.80 -6.44
N HIS A 120 10.34 -25.80 -5.98
CA HIS A 120 9.85 -26.76 -4.98
C HIS A 120 9.58 -26.11 -3.61
N VAL A 121 10.34 -25.08 -3.23
CA VAL A 121 10.10 -24.32 -1.99
C VAL A 121 8.85 -23.46 -2.16
N LEU A 122 8.68 -22.80 -3.31
CA LEU A 122 7.49 -22.01 -3.60
C LEU A 122 6.21 -22.85 -3.55
N LYS A 123 6.25 -24.08 -4.08
CA LYS A 123 5.13 -25.02 -4.02
C LYS A 123 4.76 -25.42 -2.58
N ILE A 124 5.73 -25.60 -1.69
CA ILE A 124 5.48 -25.85 -0.26
C ILE A 124 4.85 -24.61 0.40
N LEU A 125 5.30 -23.43 0.00
CA LEU A 125 4.81 -22.15 0.50
C LEU A 125 3.48 -21.71 -0.15
N ASP A 126 2.93 -22.49 -1.09
CA ASP A 126 1.72 -22.15 -1.85
C ASP A 126 1.82 -20.78 -2.55
N ARG A 127 2.99 -20.54 -3.15
CA ARG A 127 3.30 -19.37 -3.98
C ARG A 127 3.33 -19.77 -5.45
N THR A 128 2.74 -18.95 -6.30
CA THR A 128 2.53 -19.26 -7.72
C THR A 128 3.47 -18.49 -8.65
N HIS A 129 4.24 -17.53 -8.15
CA HIS A 129 5.20 -16.80 -8.96
C HIS A 129 6.34 -17.69 -9.47
N THR A 130 6.85 -17.34 -10.65
CA THR A 130 8.04 -17.96 -11.26
C THR A 130 9.27 -17.06 -11.04
N PRO A 131 10.45 -17.62 -10.72
CA PRO A 131 11.70 -16.86 -10.64
C PRO A 131 12.09 -16.19 -11.97
#